data_AF-A0A554LGB1-F1
#
_entry.id   AF-A0A554LGB1-F1
#
_cell.length_a   1.000
_cell.length_b   1.000
_cell.length_c   1.000
_cell.angle_alpha   90.00
_cell.angle_beta   90.00
_cell.angle_gamma   90.00
#
_symmetry.space_group_name_H-M   'P 1'
#
loop_
_entity.id
_entity.type
_entity.pdbx_description
1 polymer ?
#
loop_
_entity_poly.entity_id
_entity_poly.type
_entity_poly.pdbx_seq_one_letter_code
_entity_poly.pdbx_strand_id
1 'polypeptide(L)'
;LDVFPNKFEKYKQNKIFYKNRLRKLMQKIKIRMQNKETLRAFLEKSFFNAGEVTYLTIKHNNYFNVFHGDDAVKILTDKINVDNSKGEQKVIFKIKNINMKTSKNFPLITIGEIEMRNDSKIHFKEMKFWMGKDKTFELLKNNISPVKKIKSKLSVYGKALKTFKRYIK
;
A
#
# COMPACT_ATOMS: atom_id res chain seq x y z
N LEU A 1 12.22 -12.31 8.70
CA LEU A 1 12.52 -11.55 9.93
C LEU A 1 12.40 -12.49 11.11
N ASP A 2 13.51 -12.92 11.70
CA ASP A 2 13.45 -13.78 12.88
C ASP A 2 13.74 -12.98 14.16
N VAL A 3 12.67 -12.43 14.72
CA VAL A 3 12.73 -11.52 15.89
C VAL A 3 12.18 -12.16 17.14
N PHE A 4 11.15 -12.98 16.97
CA PHE A 4 10.30 -13.48 18.04
C PHE A 4 10.63 -14.95 18.33
N PRO A 5 10.49 -15.38 19.59
CA PRO A 5 10.70 -16.77 19.96
C PRO A 5 9.66 -17.65 19.29
N ASN A 6 9.92 -18.96 19.22
CA ASN A 6 9.00 -19.91 18.57
C ASN A 6 7.65 -20.05 19.30
N LYS A 7 7.60 -19.70 20.60
CA LYS A 7 6.39 -19.81 21.42
C LYS A 7 5.88 -18.43 21.83
N PHE A 8 4.59 -18.18 21.63
CA PHE A 8 3.90 -16.95 22.00
C PHE A 8 4.05 -16.61 23.50
N GLU A 9 4.00 -17.61 24.38
CA GLU A 9 4.16 -17.40 25.83
C GLU A 9 5.56 -16.90 26.20
N LYS A 10 6.61 -17.37 25.52
CA LYS A 10 7.97 -16.82 25.68
C LYS A 10 8.05 -15.37 25.21
N TYR A 11 7.31 -15.01 24.17
CA TYR A 11 7.22 -13.62 23.74
C TYR A 11 6.57 -12.73 24.82
N LYS A 12 5.48 -13.19 25.44
CA LYS A 12 4.79 -12.43 26.50
C LYS A 12 5.70 -12.14 27.70
N GLN A 13 6.48 -13.13 28.13
CA GLN A 13 7.40 -13.00 29.26
C GLN A 13 8.45 -11.90 29.07
N ASN A 14 8.88 -11.65 27.82
CA ASN A 14 9.91 -10.64 27.53
C ASN A 14 9.51 -9.70 26.37
N LYS A 15 8.26 -9.20 26.43
CA LYS A 15 7.63 -8.43 25.36
C LYS A 15 8.44 -7.20 24.94
N ILE A 16 9.01 -6.49 25.92
CA ILE A 16 9.76 -5.25 25.70
C ILE A 16 11.02 -5.54 24.87
N PHE A 17 11.79 -6.58 25.23
CA PHE A 17 12.98 -7.00 24.52
C PHE A 17 12.68 -7.28 23.04
N TYR A 18 11.66 -8.10 22.76
CA TYR A 18 11.32 -8.45 21.39
C TYR A 18 10.77 -7.27 20.58
N LYS A 19 10.00 -6.36 21.21
CA LYS A 19 9.57 -5.12 20.56
C LYS A 19 10.74 -4.21 20.20
N ASN A 20 11.73 -4.08 21.08
CA ASN A 20 12.94 -3.30 20.79
C ASN A 20 13.74 -3.89 19.62
N ARG A 21 13.85 -5.23 19.54
CA ARG A 21 14.46 -5.89 18.38
C ARG A 21 13.66 -5.63 17.09
N LEU A 22 12.33 -5.69 17.16
CA LEU A 22 11.46 -5.41 16.00
C LEU A 22 11.66 -3.99 15.49
N ARG A 23 11.73 -2.98 16.37
CA ARG A 23 11.95 -1.57 16.00
C ARG A 23 13.18 -1.38 15.12
N LYS A 24 14.32 -1.94 15.55
CA LYS A 24 15.58 -1.87 14.77
C LYS A 24 15.43 -2.45 13.36
N LEU A 25 14.66 -3.53 13.20
CA LEU A 25 14.44 -4.12 11.88
C LEU A 25 13.42 -3.34 11.04
N MET A 26 12.37 -2.80 11.65
CA MET A 26 11.40 -1.95 10.95
C MET A 26 12.02 -0.64 10.46
N GLN A 27 13.00 -0.10 11.18
CA GLN A 27 13.83 1.01 10.69
C GLN A 27 14.65 0.61 9.47
N LYS A 28 15.28 -0.58 9.47
CA LYS A 28 16.01 -1.10 8.30
C LYS A 28 15.09 -1.31 7.10
N ILE A 29 13.88 -1.83 7.31
CA ILE A 29 12.88 -2.01 6.24
C ILE A 29 12.46 -0.64 5.70
N LYS A 30 12.17 0.34 6.56
CA LYS A 30 11.87 1.71 6.13
C LYS A 30 12.98 2.24 5.22
N ILE A 31 14.24 2.18 5.64
CA ILE A 31 15.38 2.70 4.87
C ILE A 31 15.44 2.03 3.49
N ARG A 32 15.27 0.70 3.42
CA ARG A 32 15.23 -0.01 2.13
C ARG A 32 14.04 0.41 1.27
N MET A 33 12.86 0.55 1.86
CA MET A 33 11.64 0.95 1.15
C MET A 33 11.63 2.43 0.73
N GLN A 34 12.55 3.26 1.24
CA GLN A 34 12.73 4.63 0.74
C GLN A 34 13.41 4.65 -0.64
N ASN A 35 14.16 3.60 -1.01
CA ASN A 35 14.62 3.41 -2.39
C ASN A 35 13.41 3.09 -3.29
N LYS A 36 13.23 3.87 -4.35
CA LYS A 36 12.05 3.79 -5.23
C LYS A 36 11.98 2.48 -6.03
N GLU A 37 13.12 1.91 -6.43
CA GLU A 37 13.14 0.61 -7.12
C GLU A 37 12.71 -0.52 -6.19
N THR A 38 13.19 -0.50 -4.94
CA THR A 38 12.79 -1.47 -3.91
C THR A 38 11.30 -1.34 -3.59
N LEU A 39 10.79 -0.12 -3.42
CA LEU A 39 9.36 0.13 -3.20
C LEU A 39 8.53 -0.36 -4.39
N ARG A 40 8.98 -0.07 -5.61
CA ARG A 40 8.33 -0.49 -6.84
C ARG A 40 8.22 -2.02 -6.91
N ALA A 41 9.34 -2.73 -6.75
CA ALA A 41 9.36 -4.20 -6.77
C ALA A 41 8.47 -4.80 -5.68
N PHE A 42 8.46 -4.20 -4.48
CA PHE A 42 7.56 -4.62 -3.41
C PHE A 42 6.08 -4.46 -3.80
N LEU A 43 5.69 -3.32 -4.36
CA LEU A 43 4.32 -3.06 -4.79
C LEU A 43 3.90 -3.96 -5.96
N GLU A 44 4.79 -4.18 -6.94
CA GLU A 44 4.59 -5.12 -8.04
C GLU A 44 4.35 -6.54 -7.53
N LYS A 45 5.17 -7.01 -6.58
CA LYS A 45 4.96 -8.35 -6.00
C LYS A 45 3.69 -8.42 -5.17
N SER A 46 3.41 -7.40 -4.36
CA SER A 46 2.31 -7.42 -3.39
C SER A 46 0.92 -7.28 -4.02
N PHE A 47 0.79 -6.44 -5.04
CA PHE A 47 -0.51 -6.22 -5.71
C PHE A 47 -0.67 -7.03 -6.99
N PHE A 48 0.43 -7.30 -7.70
CA PHE A 48 0.36 -7.82 -9.06
C PHE A 48 1.05 -9.17 -9.25
N ASN A 49 1.47 -9.80 -8.16
CA ASN A 49 2.29 -11.03 -8.16
C ASN A 49 3.45 -10.97 -9.16
N ALA A 50 4.16 -9.84 -9.20
CA ALA A 50 5.28 -9.60 -10.13
C ALA A 50 4.91 -9.67 -11.61
N GLY A 51 3.69 -9.24 -11.96
CA GLY A 51 3.24 -9.06 -13.35
C GLY A 51 2.19 -10.09 -13.81
N GLU A 52 1.93 -11.13 -13.03
CA GLU A 52 0.89 -12.12 -13.36
C GLU A 52 -0.53 -11.52 -13.32
N VAL A 53 -0.73 -10.48 -12.51
CA VAL A 53 -1.99 -9.72 -12.48
C VAL A 53 -1.82 -8.40 -13.24
N THR A 54 -2.62 -8.20 -14.28
CA THR A 54 -2.50 -7.01 -15.15
C THR A 54 -3.24 -5.78 -14.62
N TYR A 55 -4.34 -5.97 -13.89
CA TYR A 55 -5.26 -4.89 -13.52
C TYR A 55 -5.51 -4.82 -12.03
N LEU A 56 -5.50 -3.60 -11.49
CA LEU A 56 -6.06 -3.32 -10.18
C LEU A 56 -7.48 -2.81 -10.36
N THR A 57 -8.45 -3.56 -9.85
CA THR A 57 -9.86 -3.18 -9.89
C THR A 57 -10.34 -2.79 -8.50
N ILE A 58 -10.86 -1.57 -8.35
CA ILE A 58 -11.40 -1.07 -7.08
C ILE A 58 -12.89 -0.80 -7.23
N LYS A 59 -13.71 -1.48 -6.42
CA LYS A 59 -15.15 -1.17 -6.28
C LYS A 59 -15.36 0.00 -5.33
N HIS A 60 -15.93 1.09 -5.85
CA HIS A 60 -16.23 2.30 -5.08
C HIS A 60 -17.55 2.90 -5.58
N ASN A 61 -18.49 3.19 -4.66
CA ASN A 61 -19.84 3.71 -4.95
C ASN A 61 -20.60 2.94 -6.04
N ASN A 62 -20.57 1.60 -6.00
CA ASN A 62 -21.17 0.71 -7.01
C ASN A 62 -20.55 0.74 -8.43
N TYR A 63 -19.45 1.46 -8.61
CA TYR A 63 -18.65 1.43 -9.84
C TYR A 63 -17.41 0.55 -9.67
N PHE A 64 -17.06 -0.19 -10.71
CA PHE A 64 -15.77 -0.82 -10.85
C PHE A 64 -14.80 0.15 -11.54
N ASN A 65 -13.66 0.40 -10.90
CA ASN A 65 -12.63 1.31 -11.41
C ASN A 65 -11.40 0.48 -11.74
N VAL A 66 -11.04 0.41 -13.02
CA VAL A 66 -9.98 -0.45 -13.53
C VAL A 66 -8.75 0.38 -13.88
N PHE A 67 -7.64 0.07 -13.24
CA PHE A 67 -6.33 0.67 -13.48
C PHE A 67 -5.37 -0.39 -14.01
N HIS A 68 -4.50 -0.02 -14.95
CA HIS A 68 -3.41 -0.90 -15.37
C HIS A 68 -2.38 -1.01 -14.24
N GLY A 69 -1.81 -2.20 -14.04
CA GLY A 69 -0.82 -2.47 -13.00
C GLY A 69 0.35 -1.50 -13.04
N ASP A 70 0.99 -1.35 -14.21
CA ASP A 70 2.06 -0.36 -14.41
C ASP A 70 1.71 1.05 -13.95
N ASP A 71 0.52 1.55 -14.29
CA ASP A 71 0.12 2.91 -13.96
C ASP A 71 -0.09 3.02 -12.45
N ALA A 72 -0.75 2.04 -11.84
CA ALA A 72 -0.97 1.99 -10.40
C ALA A 72 0.36 1.92 -9.63
N VAL A 73 1.25 1.01 -9.99
CA VAL A 73 2.58 0.86 -9.38
C VAL A 73 3.39 2.15 -9.52
N LYS A 74 3.40 2.75 -10.71
CA LYS A 74 4.12 4.01 -10.95
C LYS A 74 3.62 5.10 -10.02
N ILE A 75 2.31 5.36 -10.01
CA ILE A 75 1.72 6.41 -9.16
C ILE A 75 1.97 6.15 -7.69
N LEU A 76 1.80 4.91 -7.22
CA LEU A 76 2.06 4.56 -5.82
C LEU A 76 3.54 4.78 -5.47
N THR A 77 4.46 4.32 -6.30
CA THR A 77 5.91 4.50 -6.10
C THR A 77 6.28 5.98 -6.04
N ASP A 78 5.77 6.79 -6.97
CA ASP A 78 6.11 8.21 -7.09
C ASP A 78 5.55 9.03 -5.92
N LYS A 79 4.33 8.72 -5.47
CA LYS A 79 3.59 9.56 -4.52
C LYS A 79 3.72 9.13 -3.06
N ILE A 80 4.11 7.88 -2.81
CA ILE A 80 4.29 7.37 -1.45
C ILE A 80 5.59 7.87 -0.84
N ASN A 81 5.46 8.42 0.36
CA ASN A 81 6.55 8.64 1.31
C ASN A 81 6.56 7.50 2.32
N VAL A 82 7.72 6.90 2.54
CA VAL A 82 7.89 5.79 3.48
C VAL A 82 8.52 6.27 4.77
N ASP A 83 7.92 5.86 5.88
CA ASP A 83 8.34 6.25 7.23
C ASP A 83 8.08 5.11 8.22
N ASN A 84 8.45 5.28 9.48
CA ASN A 84 8.00 4.41 10.57
C ASN A 84 6.82 5.04 11.33
N SER A 85 6.01 4.20 11.97
CA SER A 85 5.03 4.68 12.98
C SER A 85 5.75 5.35 14.16
N LYS A 86 5.05 6.18 14.97
CA LYS A 86 5.61 6.81 16.19
C LYS A 86 6.30 5.83 17.14
N GLY A 87 5.78 4.61 17.28
CA GLY A 87 6.37 3.55 18.12
C GLY A 87 7.37 2.64 17.41
N GLU A 88 7.71 2.96 16.16
CA GLU A 88 8.67 2.33 15.25
C GLU A 88 8.49 0.83 15.01
N GLN A 89 7.33 0.28 15.35
CA GLN A 89 7.02 -1.14 15.17
C GLN A 89 6.43 -1.47 13.80
N LYS A 90 6.17 -0.44 12.99
CA LYS A 90 5.58 -0.55 11.66
C LYS A 90 6.32 0.32 10.67
N VAL A 91 6.34 -0.09 9.42
CA VAL A 91 6.61 0.79 8.28
C VAL A 91 5.27 1.32 7.79
N ILE A 92 5.18 2.62 7.56
CA ILE A 92 3.96 3.28 7.14
C ILE A 92 4.17 3.98 5.79
N PHE A 93 3.15 3.88 4.95
CA PHE A 93 3.10 4.53 3.65
C PHE A 93 2.22 5.76 3.76
N LYS A 94 2.77 6.93 3.43
CA LYS A 94 2.13 8.22 3.56
C LYS A 94 1.98 8.90 2.21
N ILE A 95 0.90 9.64 2.01
CA ILE A 95 0.71 10.55 0.86
C ILE A 95 0.28 11.93 1.33
N LYS A 96 0.43 12.94 0.46
CA LYS A 96 -0.14 14.26 0.70
C LYS A 96 -1.67 14.17 0.75
N ASN A 97 -2.30 14.81 1.75
CA ASN A 97 -3.74 14.85 1.85
C ASN A 97 -4.35 15.70 0.73
N ILE A 98 -4.92 15.06 -0.28
CA ILE A 98 -5.44 15.71 -1.49
C ILE A 98 -6.71 16.54 -1.19
N ASN A 99 -7.42 16.23 -0.10
CA ASN A 99 -8.68 16.88 0.27
C ASN A 99 -8.51 18.18 1.08
N MET A 100 -7.30 18.48 1.58
CA MET A 100 -7.05 19.67 2.38
C MET A 100 -6.30 20.72 1.55
N LYS A 101 -7.03 21.54 0.78
CA LYS A 101 -6.48 22.64 -0.04
C LYS A 101 -5.95 23.84 0.76
N THR A 102 -6.22 23.88 2.07
CA THR A 102 -6.08 25.07 2.91
C THR A 102 -4.99 24.90 3.97
N SER A 103 -3.73 24.88 3.56
CA SER A 103 -2.58 25.26 4.38
C SER A 103 -1.32 25.07 3.54
N LYS A 104 -0.35 25.99 3.67
CA LYS A 104 0.98 25.92 3.04
C LYS A 104 1.72 24.58 3.29
N ASN A 105 1.25 23.76 4.24
CA ASN A 105 1.74 22.42 4.53
C ASN A 105 0.61 21.39 4.43
N PHE A 106 0.48 20.71 3.28
CA PHE A 106 -0.42 19.56 3.15
C PHE A 106 0.02 18.45 4.13
N PRO A 107 -0.78 18.08 5.15
CA PRO A 107 -0.39 17.03 6.07
C PRO A 107 -0.29 15.70 5.33
N LEU A 108 0.72 14.92 5.70
CA LEU A 108 0.85 13.55 5.21
C LEU A 108 -0.14 12.65 5.95
N ILE A 109 -0.88 11.83 5.20
CA ILE A 109 -1.82 10.85 5.73
C ILE A 109 -1.34 9.44 5.44
N THR A 110 -1.49 8.53 6.40
CA THR A 110 -1.18 7.10 6.21
C THR A 110 -2.21 6.44 5.31
N ILE A 111 -1.72 5.72 4.30
CA ILE A 111 -2.52 4.94 3.34
C ILE A 111 -2.23 3.45 3.38
N GLY A 112 -1.21 3.01 4.12
CA GLY A 112 -0.92 1.60 4.30
C GLY A 112 0.19 1.37 5.31
N GLU A 113 0.37 0.12 5.72
CA GLU A 113 1.37 -0.28 6.70
C GLU A 113 1.94 -1.67 6.39
N ILE A 114 3.20 -1.87 6.76
CA ILE A 114 3.81 -3.19 6.97
C ILE A 114 4.00 -3.34 8.48
N GLU A 115 3.43 -4.41 9.05
CA GLU A 115 3.54 -4.71 10.47
C GLU A 115 3.78 -6.20 10.72
N MET A 116 4.47 -6.50 11.82
CA MET A 116 4.50 -7.85 12.37
C MET A 116 3.38 -7.99 13.40
N ARG A 117 2.43 -8.89 13.17
CA ARG A 117 1.36 -9.22 14.10
C ARG A 117 1.85 -10.22 15.15
N ASN A 118 1.50 -9.90 16.39
CA ASN A 118 1.80 -10.70 17.60
C ASN A 118 0.68 -10.49 18.63
N ASP A 119 -0.55 -10.27 18.16
CA ASP A 119 -1.71 -9.92 18.98
C ASP A 119 -2.38 -11.13 19.61
N SER A 120 -2.22 -12.31 19.02
CA SER A 120 -2.76 -13.56 19.56
C SER A 120 -1.86 -14.75 19.23
N LYS A 121 -2.18 -15.92 19.79
CA LYS A 121 -1.50 -17.18 19.45
C LYS A 121 -1.70 -17.55 17.96
N ILE A 122 -2.82 -17.14 17.38
CA ILE A 122 -3.17 -17.37 15.97
C ILE A 122 -2.37 -16.39 15.09
N HIS A 123 -2.35 -15.12 15.46
CA HIS A 123 -1.63 -14.06 14.72
C HIS A 123 -0.27 -13.78 15.36
N PHE A 124 0.59 -14.80 15.43
CA PHE A 124 1.94 -14.71 15.98
C PHE A 124 2.99 -14.90 14.90
N LYS A 125 3.96 -13.98 14.82
CA LYS A 125 5.02 -13.96 13.78
C LYS A 125 4.49 -13.81 12.35
N GLU A 126 3.32 -13.21 12.17
CA GLU A 126 2.74 -12.96 10.85
C GLU A 126 3.13 -11.58 10.31
N MET A 127 3.62 -11.54 9.07
CA MET A 127 3.81 -10.28 8.36
C MET A 127 2.50 -9.88 7.70
N LYS A 128 2.01 -8.67 7.98
CA LYS A 128 0.85 -8.09 7.33
C LYS A 128 1.25 -6.85 6.57
N PHE A 129 0.84 -6.80 5.31
CA PHE A 129 0.81 -5.58 4.50
C PHE A 129 -0.64 -5.25 4.17
N TRP A 130 -1.02 -3.99 4.32
CA TRP A 130 -2.34 -3.51 3.91
C TRP A 130 -2.28 -2.08 3.36
N MET A 131 -3.23 -1.75 2.50
CA MET A 131 -3.48 -0.39 2.03
C MET A 131 -4.97 -0.02 2.13
N GLY A 132 -5.25 1.22 2.49
CA GLY A 132 -6.60 1.76 2.61
C GLY A 132 -7.24 1.96 1.24
N LYS A 133 -8.33 1.24 0.97
CA LYS A 133 -9.03 1.22 -0.31
C LYS A 133 -9.37 2.62 -0.84
N ASP A 134 -10.08 3.43 -0.06
CA ASP A 134 -10.60 4.72 -0.56
C ASP A 134 -9.48 5.75 -0.80
N LYS A 135 -8.47 5.80 0.07
CA LYS A 135 -7.31 6.69 -0.12
C LYS A 135 -6.48 6.27 -1.33
N THR A 136 -6.31 4.97 -1.54
CA THR A 136 -5.63 4.42 -2.71
C THR A 136 -6.41 4.76 -3.98
N PHE A 137 -7.72 4.56 -3.97
CA PHE A 137 -8.59 4.90 -5.09
C PHE A 137 -8.51 6.38 -5.46
N GLU A 138 -8.68 7.29 -4.49
CA GLU A 138 -8.61 8.73 -4.76
C GLU A 138 -7.22 9.16 -5.25
N LEU A 139 -6.14 8.58 -4.72
CA LEU A 139 -4.80 8.82 -5.24
C LEU A 139 -4.67 8.43 -6.72
N LEU A 140 -5.10 7.21 -7.07
CA LEU A 140 -5.00 6.69 -8.44
C LEU A 140 -5.90 7.47 -9.40
N LYS A 141 -7.17 7.67 -9.04
CA LYS A 141 -8.16 8.43 -9.81
C LYS A 141 -7.69 9.85 -10.15
N ASN A 142 -7.03 10.52 -9.21
CA ASN A 142 -6.57 11.90 -9.41
C ASN A 142 -5.26 12.02 -10.20
N ASN A 143 -4.53 10.93 -10.42
CA ASN A 143 -3.21 10.94 -11.08
C ASN A 143 -3.14 10.10 -12.35
N ILE A 144 -4.18 9.33 -12.68
CA ILE A 144 -4.21 8.48 -13.88
C ILE A 144 -5.30 8.99 -14.82
N SER A 145 -4.86 9.46 -15.98
CA SER A 145 -5.70 9.92 -17.09
C SER A 145 -5.19 9.31 -18.41
N PRO A 146 -6.03 9.25 -19.47
CA PRO A 146 -7.45 9.61 -19.50
C PRO A 146 -8.34 8.56 -18.81
N VAL A 147 -9.61 8.90 -18.57
CA VAL A 147 -10.64 7.99 -18.06
C VAL A 147 -11.79 7.87 -19.06
N LYS A 148 -12.33 6.67 -19.23
CA LYS A 148 -13.59 6.47 -19.95
C LYS A 148 -14.54 5.60 -19.14
N LYS A 149 -15.82 5.98 -19.14
CA LYS A 149 -16.90 5.16 -18.60
C LYS A 149 -17.35 4.18 -19.68
N ILE A 150 -17.47 2.90 -19.30
CA ILE A 150 -17.96 1.81 -20.14
C ILE A 150 -19.24 1.29 -19.48
N LYS A 151 -20.37 1.35 -20.19
CA LYS A 151 -21.69 1.06 -19.61
C LYS A 151 -21.96 1.91 -18.34
N SER A 152 -22.97 1.55 -17.56
CA SER A 152 -23.40 2.34 -16.39
C SER A 152 -22.56 2.14 -15.13
N LYS A 153 -21.65 1.15 -15.07
CA LYS A 153 -20.97 0.76 -13.80
C LYS A 153 -19.45 0.52 -13.89
N LEU A 154 -18.80 0.77 -15.03
CA LEU A 154 -17.36 0.53 -15.21
C LEU A 154 -16.64 1.82 -15.64
N SER A 155 -15.55 2.15 -14.97
CA SER A 155 -14.64 3.25 -15.33
C SER A 155 -13.25 2.66 -15.57
N VAL A 156 -12.66 2.95 -16.72
CA VAL A 156 -11.34 2.45 -17.12
C VAL A 156 -10.38 3.61 -17.27
N TYR A 157 -9.18 3.48 -16.69
CA TYR A 157 -8.20 4.55 -16.55
C TYR A 157 -6.90 4.23 -17.29
N GLY A 158 -6.26 5.25 -17.84
CA GLY A 158 -4.88 5.22 -18.34
C GLY A 158 -4.65 4.13 -19.39
N LYS A 159 -3.55 3.39 -19.26
CA LYS A 159 -3.14 2.33 -20.19
C LYS A 159 -4.19 1.21 -20.33
N ALA A 160 -5.02 0.97 -19.30
CA ALA A 160 -6.05 -0.06 -19.38
C ALA A 160 -7.04 0.19 -20.52
N LEU A 161 -7.24 1.46 -20.92
CA LEU A 161 -8.08 1.81 -22.07
C LEU A 161 -7.67 1.11 -23.37
N LYS A 162 -6.38 0.79 -23.56
CA LYS A 162 -5.89 0.11 -24.77
C LYS A 162 -6.53 -1.27 -24.95
N THR A 163 -6.71 -2.02 -23.87
CA THR A 163 -7.35 -3.34 -23.89
C THR A 163 -8.86 -3.23 -24.03
N PHE A 164 -9.46 -2.24 -23.38
CA PHE A 164 -10.92 -2.06 -23.36
C PHE A 164 -11.48 -1.28 -24.56
N LYS A 165 -10.66 -0.89 -25.55
CA LYS A 165 -11.07 -0.10 -26.73
C LYS A 165 -12.36 -0.61 -27.39
N ARG A 166 -12.52 -1.93 -27.52
CA ARG A 166 -13.67 -2.56 -28.18
C ARG A 166 -15.01 -2.36 -27.46
N TYR A 167 -14.98 -2.05 -26.17
CA TYR A 167 -16.16 -1.82 -25.32
C TYR A 167 -16.49 -0.34 -25.11
N ILE A 168 -15.64 0.54 -25.63
CA ILE A 168 -15.79 1.99 -25.60
C ILE A 168 -16.39 2.39 -26.97
N LYS A 169 -17.67 2.07 -27.16
CA LYS A 169 -18.48 2.63 -28.24
C LYS A 169 -19.45 3.62 -27.62
#